data_AF-A0A960E2Y0-F1
#
_entry.id   AF-A0A960E2Y0-F1
#
_cell.length_a   1.000
_cell.length_b   1.000
_cell.length_c   1.000
_cell.angle_alpha   90.00
_cell.angle_beta   90.00
_cell.angle_gamma   90.00
#
_symmetry.space_group_name_H-M   'P 1'
#
loop_
_entity.id
_entity.type
_entity.pdbx_description
1 polymer ?
#
loop_
_entity_poly.entity_id
_entity_poly.type
_entity_poly.pdbx_seq_one_letter_code
_entity_poly.pdbx_strand_id
1 'polypeptide(L)'
;MEARCRACQRTFCSRCLVYSFGPNKPPYCVGCALSASGVRSTKLAHAAAPPPDQEVATDRRTERAARRAAKAEAQAMRKAAKRGEVEETPERTSAVPAPRELTIPASRYGPGEHAVN
;
A
#
# COMPACT_ATOMS: atom_id res chain seq x y z
N MET A 1 7.27 -39.05 8.02
CA MET A 1 6.03 -38.78 8.78
C MET A 1 5.63 -37.36 8.45
N GLU A 2 4.68 -37.23 7.54
CA GLU A 2 4.16 -35.98 7.01
C GLU A 2 2.71 -35.85 7.43
N ALA A 3 2.32 -34.68 7.94
CA ALA A 3 0.95 -34.37 8.33
C ALA A 3 0.52 -33.02 7.76
N ARG A 4 -0.79 -32.75 7.84
CA ARG A 4 -1.41 -31.55 7.25
C ARG A 4 -1.65 -30.47 8.30
N CYS A 5 -1.42 -29.22 7.91
CA CYS A 5 -1.76 -28.05 8.74
C CYS A 5 -3.28 -27.88 8.83
N ARG A 6 -3.82 -27.73 10.04
CA ARG A 6 -5.26 -27.52 10.29
C ARG A 6 -5.85 -26.30 9.55
N ALA A 7 -5.07 -25.23 9.41
CA ALA A 7 -5.56 -23.95 8.87
C ALA A 7 -5.45 -23.87 7.34
N CYS A 8 -4.29 -24.21 6.78
CA CYS A 8 -4.03 -24.05 5.34
C CYS A 8 -4.05 -25.36 4.55
N GLN A 9 -4.27 -26.51 5.22
CA GLN A 9 -4.42 -27.85 4.64
C GLN A 9 -3.24 -28.36 3.79
N ARG A 10 -2.10 -27.66 3.82
CA ARG A 10 -0.86 -28.08 3.16
C ARG A 10 -0.12 -29.14 3.98
N THR A 11 0.62 -30.01 3.30
CA THR A 11 1.49 -31.03 3.88
C THR A 11 2.84 -30.45 4.27
N PHE A 12 3.33 -30.82 5.45
CA PHE A 12 4.63 -30.39 5.97
C PHE A 12 5.35 -31.56 6.63
N CYS A 13 6.69 -31.48 6.69
CA CYS A 13 7.48 -32.45 7.46
C CYS A 13 7.26 -32.25 8.98
N SER A 14 7.60 -33.27 9.77
CA SER A 14 7.46 -33.24 11.24
C SER A 14 8.17 -32.06 11.92
N ARG A 15 9.25 -31.52 11.33
CA ARG A 15 10.00 -30.37 11.86
C ARG A 15 9.29 -29.04 11.62
N CYS A 16 8.43 -28.95 10.61
CA CYS A 16 7.73 -27.72 10.22
C CYS A 16 6.32 -27.61 10.85
N LEU A 17 5.91 -28.63 11.61
CA LEU A 17 4.62 -28.71 12.27
C LEU A 17 4.75 -28.34 13.76
N VAL A 18 3.82 -27.53 14.24
CA VAL A 18 3.74 -27.01 15.59
C VAL A 18 2.44 -27.52 16.23
N TYR A 19 2.57 -28.27 17.32
CA TYR A 19 1.44 -28.83 18.08
C TYR A 19 1.03 -27.89 19.22
N SER A 20 0.56 -26.69 18.89
CA SER A 20 0.23 -25.64 19.88
C SER A 20 -0.86 -26.02 20.89
N PHE A 21 -1.67 -27.04 20.60
CA PHE A 21 -2.74 -27.50 21.48
C PHE A 21 -2.55 -28.95 21.97
N GLY A 22 -1.33 -29.47 21.90
CA GLY A 22 -0.99 -30.83 22.29
C GLY A 22 -1.13 -31.87 21.15
N PRO A 23 -0.68 -33.11 21.38
CA PRO A 23 -0.57 -34.14 20.34
C PRO A 23 -1.94 -34.68 19.86
N ASN A 24 -2.99 -34.51 20.66
CA ASN A 24 -4.35 -34.96 20.35
C ASN A 24 -5.10 -34.02 19.38
N LYS A 25 -4.54 -32.84 19.10
CA LYS A 25 -5.15 -31.85 18.22
C LYS A 25 -4.31 -31.70 16.95
N PRO A 26 -4.95 -31.40 15.80
CA PRO A 26 -4.23 -31.28 14.54
C PRO A 26 -3.21 -30.13 14.58
N PRO A 27 -2.00 -30.32 14.03
CA PRO A 27 -0.93 -29.33 14.12
C PRO A 27 -1.14 -28.13 13.17
N TYR A 28 -0.43 -27.04 13.44
CA TYR A 28 -0.28 -25.92 12.52
C TYR A 28 1.10 -25.95 11.84
N CYS A 29 1.23 -25.37 10.65
CA CYS A 29 2.55 -25.00 10.15
C CYS A 29 3.06 -23.76 10.88
N VAL A 30 4.37 -23.52 10.87
CA VAL A 30 5.02 -22.36 11.51
C VAL A 30 4.30 -21.04 11.17
N GLY A 31 3.96 -20.80 9.89
CA GLY A 31 3.28 -19.59 9.46
C GLY A 31 1.87 -19.42 10.04
N CYS A 32 1.06 -20.49 10.03
CA CYS A 32 -0.27 -20.48 10.64
C CYS A 32 -0.21 -20.38 12.16
N ALA A 33 0.79 -20.98 12.81
CA ALA A 33 1.00 -20.85 14.25
C ALA A 33 1.29 -19.40 14.63
N LEU A 34 2.24 -18.75 13.96
CA LEU A 34 2.56 -17.33 14.17
C LEU A 34 1.36 -16.41 13.91
N SER A 35 0.61 -16.69 12.84
CA SER A 35 -0.60 -15.94 12.50
C SER A 35 -1.69 -16.09 13.56
N ALA A 36 -1.91 -17.32 14.06
CA ALA A 36 -2.88 -17.62 15.12
C ALA A 36 -2.47 -17.01 16.48
N SER A 37 -1.17 -16.86 16.73
CA SER A 37 -0.63 -16.13 17.88
C SER A 37 -0.73 -14.61 17.75
N GLY A 38 -1.19 -14.09 16.60
CA GLY A 38 -1.35 -12.66 16.36
C GLY A 38 -0.06 -11.94 15.93
N VAL A 39 1.00 -12.67 15.58
CA VAL A 39 2.25 -12.09 15.08
C VAL A 39 2.03 -11.60 13.65
N ARG A 40 1.86 -10.29 13.47
CA ARG A 40 1.70 -9.66 12.15
C ARG A 40 3.06 -9.15 11.65
N SER A 41 3.59 -9.77 10.61
CA SER A 41 4.81 -9.28 9.95
C SER A 41 4.47 -8.10 9.04
N THR A 42 4.95 -6.90 9.37
CA THR A 42 4.71 -5.66 8.60
C THR A 42 5.39 -5.65 7.23
N LYS A 43 6.31 -6.58 6.96
CA LYS A 43 7.06 -6.66 5.69
C LYS A 43 6.76 -7.88 4.81
N LEU A 44 6.01 -8.89 5.29
CA LEU A 44 5.60 -10.05 4.50
C LEU A 44 4.13 -10.40 4.80
N ALA A 45 3.20 -9.70 4.15
CA ALA A 45 1.78 -10.00 4.18
C ALA A 45 1.39 -11.22 3.30
N HIS A 46 2.30 -12.19 3.13
CA HIS A 46 2.10 -13.34 2.22
C HIS A 46 2.06 -14.71 2.93
N ALA A 47 2.21 -14.75 4.27
CA ALA A 47 2.32 -16.03 4.98
C ALA A 47 1.01 -16.55 5.60
N ALA A 48 -0.04 -15.74 5.69
CA ALA A 48 -1.38 -16.23 6.01
C ALA A 48 -2.07 -16.62 4.71
N ALA A 49 -2.52 -17.88 4.61
CA ALA A 49 -3.46 -18.24 3.55
C ALA A 49 -4.62 -17.22 3.58
N PRO A 50 -4.95 -16.58 2.45
CA PRO A 50 -6.07 -15.67 2.43
C PRO A 50 -7.32 -16.40 2.92
N PRO A 51 -8.17 -15.76 3.73
CA PRO A 51 -9.46 -16.33 4.08
C PRO A 51 -10.25 -16.60 2.78
N PRO A 52 -11.06 -17.67 2.70
CA PRO A 52 -11.70 -18.13 1.47
C PRO A 52 -12.67 -17.10 0.85
N ASP A 53 -13.02 -16.05 1.60
CA ASP A 53 -13.90 -14.94 1.26
C ASP A 53 -13.20 -13.74 0.56
N GLN A 54 -12.02 -13.95 -0.04
CA GLN A 54 -11.30 -12.90 -0.79
C GLN A 54 -11.93 -12.46 -2.11
N GLU A 55 -13.11 -12.96 -2.47
CA GLU A 55 -13.86 -12.46 -3.63
C GLU A 55 -14.39 -11.03 -3.42
N VAL A 56 -14.58 -10.59 -2.17
CA VAL A 56 -15.13 -9.25 -1.85
C VAL A 56 -14.07 -8.14 -1.90
N ALA A 57 -12.78 -8.48 -1.80
CA ALA A 57 -11.70 -7.49 -1.76
C ALA A 57 -11.30 -6.99 -3.16
N THR A 58 -11.46 -7.82 -4.19
CA THR A 58 -11.24 -7.43 -5.59
C THR A 58 -12.33 -6.48 -6.07
N ASP A 59 -13.57 -6.71 -5.65
CA ASP A 59 -14.74 -5.88 -5.96
C ASP A 59 -14.57 -4.42 -5.50
N ARG A 60 -14.15 -4.20 -4.25
CA ARG A 60 -13.90 -2.83 -3.74
C ARG A 60 -12.78 -2.10 -4.48
N ARG A 61 -11.80 -2.83 -5.03
CA ARG A 61 -10.67 -2.24 -5.76
C ARG A 61 -11.08 -1.86 -7.18
N THR A 62 -11.85 -2.71 -7.85
CA THR A 62 -12.39 -2.44 -9.19
C THR A 62 -13.44 -1.34 -9.14
N GLU A 63 -14.30 -1.29 -8.13
CA GLU A 63 -15.30 -0.21 -7.98
C GLU A 63 -14.62 1.16 -7.80
N ARG A 64 -13.58 1.23 -6.95
CA ARG A 64 -12.80 2.46 -6.76
C ARG A 64 -12.05 2.90 -8.01
N ALA A 65 -11.55 1.95 -8.81
CA ALA A 65 -10.90 2.24 -10.09
C ALA A 65 -11.91 2.79 -11.12
N ALA A 66 -13.09 2.18 -11.22
CA ALA A 66 -14.16 2.62 -12.11
C ALA A 66 -14.65 4.05 -11.76
N ARG A 67 -14.87 4.35 -10.48
CA ARG A 67 -15.25 5.71 -10.04
C ARG A 67 -14.19 6.76 -10.36
N ARG A 68 -12.90 6.40 -10.27
CA ARG A 68 -11.80 7.31 -10.61
C ARG A 68 -11.70 7.54 -12.12
N ALA A 69 -11.89 6.49 -12.93
CA ALA A 69 -11.93 6.61 -14.40
C ALA A 69 -13.09 7.51 -14.85
N ALA A 70 -14.32 7.25 -14.38
CA ALA A 70 -15.48 8.07 -14.73
C ALA A 70 -15.32 9.55 -14.34
N LYS A 71 -14.71 9.82 -13.16
CA LYS A 71 -14.43 11.20 -12.73
C LYS A 71 -13.33 11.85 -13.58
N ALA A 72 -12.32 11.10 -14.02
CA ALA A 72 -11.27 11.59 -14.90
C ALA A 72 -11.82 11.95 -16.29
N GLU A 73 -12.71 11.11 -16.84
CA GLU A 73 -13.38 11.35 -18.13
C GLU A 73 -14.30 12.59 -18.06
N ALA A 74 -15.08 12.74 -16.99
CA ALA A 74 -15.90 13.93 -16.78
C ALA A 74 -15.05 15.21 -16.62
N GLN A 75 -13.90 15.11 -15.96
CA GLN A 75 -12.96 16.24 -15.87
C GLN A 75 -12.26 16.55 -17.20
N ALA A 76 -11.96 15.53 -18.02
CA ALA A 76 -11.39 15.72 -19.35
C ALA A 76 -12.37 16.44 -20.27
N MET A 77 -13.65 16.06 -20.27
CA MET A 77 -14.68 16.76 -21.03
C MET A 77 -14.88 18.20 -20.57
N ARG A 78 -14.88 18.45 -19.25
CA ARG A 78 -14.95 19.82 -18.71
C ARG A 78 -13.73 20.68 -19.10
N LYS A 79 -12.53 20.10 -19.13
CA LYS A 79 -11.31 20.81 -19.56
C LYS A 79 -11.30 21.05 -21.08
N ALA A 80 -11.82 20.12 -21.88
CA ALA A 80 -11.97 20.29 -23.32
C ALA A 80 -12.98 21.40 -23.65
N ALA A 81 -14.14 21.41 -22.97
CA ALA A 81 -15.12 22.49 -23.10
C ALA A 81 -14.54 23.86 -22.70
N LYS A 82 -13.69 23.91 -21.67
CA LYS A 82 -13.05 25.16 -21.23
C LYS A 82 -11.86 25.61 -22.11
N ARG A 83 -11.25 24.70 -22.89
CA ARG A 83 -10.18 25.03 -23.84
C ARG A 83 -10.71 25.61 -25.17
N GLY A 84 -12.00 25.45 -25.47
CA GLY A 84 -12.61 26.06 -26.65
C GLY A 84 -12.91 27.55 -26.54
N GLU A 85 -12.64 28.19 -25.40
CA GLU A 85 -12.95 29.61 -25.14
C GLU A 85 -11.68 30.46 -24.94
N VAL A 86 -10.48 29.90 -25.16
CA VAL A 86 -9.20 30.64 -25.04
C VAL A 86 -8.39 30.48 -26.33
N GLU A 87 -8.95 30.94 -27.44
CA GLU A 87 -8.18 31.32 -28.63
C GLU A 87 -8.56 32.76 -29.01
N GLU A 88 -8.17 33.72 -28.16
CA GLU A 88 -8.03 35.12 -28.59
C GLU A 88 -6.88 35.78 -27.80
N THR A 89 -5.75 35.92 -28.51
CA THR A 89 -4.70 36.96 -28.36
C THR A 89 -3.82 37.00 -27.10
N PRO A 90 -2.50 36.71 -27.20
CA PRO A 90 -1.53 37.14 -26.20
C PRO A 90 -1.02 38.55 -26.54
N GLU A 91 -1.73 39.59 -26.10
CA GLU A 91 -1.09 40.90 -25.97
C GLU A 91 -0.19 40.90 -24.73
N ARG A 92 1.11 40.91 -25.05
CA ARG A 92 2.24 41.22 -24.19
C ARG A 92 1.98 42.52 -23.42
N THR A 93 1.59 42.40 -22.15
CA THR A 93 1.80 43.48 -21.17
C THR A 93 2.79 43.02 -20.11
N SER A 94 3.96 43.63 -20.18
CA SER A 94 5.02 43.56 -19.20
C SER A 94 4.53 44.15 -17.87
N ALA A 95 4.29 43.29 -16.89
CA ALA A 95 4.32 43.68 -15.47
C ALA A 95 4.64 42.44 -14.64
N VAL A 96 5.92 42.19 -14.41
CA VAL A 96 6.39 41.21 -13.41
C VAL A 96 6.52 41.95 -12.08
N PRO A 97 5.62 41.78 -11.10
CA PRO A 97 5.95 42.09 -9.72
C PRO A 97 6.82 40.96 -9.17
N ALA A 98 8.05 41.30 -8.77
CA ALA A 98 9.01 40.39 -8.18
C ALA A 98 8.43 39.61 -6.98
N PRO A 99 8.69 38.30 -6.83
CA PRO A 99 8.31 37.59 -5.62
C PRO A 99 9.13 38.13 -4.44
N ARG A 100 8.43 38.64 -3.42
CA ARG A 100 9.01 38.99 -2.12
C ARG A 100 9.73 37.77 -1.55
N GLU A 101 10.94 38.02 -1.10
CA GLU A 101 11.94 37.07 -0.59
C GLU A 101 11.32 35.87 0.17
N LEU A 102 11.66 34.67 -0.29
CA LEU A 102 11.59 33.47 0.53
C LEU A 102 12.70 33.59 1.57
N THR A 103 12.38 34.11 2.76
CA THR A 103 13.25 33.99 3.93
C THR A 103 13.33 32.51 4.30
N ILE A 104 14.38 31.83 3.85
CA ILE A 104 14.68 30.46 4.28
C ILE A 104 15.19 30.56 5.73
N PRO A 105 14.51 29.99 6.74
CA PRO A 105 15.04 30.00 8.10
C PRO A 105 16.31 29.13 8.16
N ALA A 106 17.40 29.73 8.63
CA ALA A 106 18.73 29.13 8.75
C ALA A 106 18.82 27.94 9.74
N SER A 107 17.70 27.46 10.29
CA SER A 107 17.66 26.34 11.25
C SER A 107 17.74 24.95 10.62
N ARG A 108 17.94 24.82 9.29
CA ARG A 108 17.99 23.51 8.62
C ARG A 108 19.38 22.87 8.55
N TYR A 109 20.43 23.57 8.97
CA TYR A 109 21.79 23.02 9.02
C TYR A 109 22.40 23.27 10.40
N GLY A 110 22.23 22.32 11.31
CA GLY A 110 23.08 22.19 12.50
C GLY A 110 24.25 21.25 12.17
N PRO A 111 25.49 21.56 12.61
CA PRO A 111 26.64 20.69 12.39
C PRO A 111 26.56 19.49 13.34
N GLY A 112 26.70 18.29 12.78
CA GLY A 112 26.75 17.02 13.50
C GLY A 112 27.78 16.11 12.84
N GLU A 113 29.04 16.49 13.01
CA GLU A 113 30.24 15.65 13.06
C GLU A 113 30.02 14.12 13.04
N HIS A 114 30.34 13.47 11.92
CA HIS A 114 30.66 12.04 11.90
C HIS A 114 32.17 11.88 12.09
N ALA A 115 32.58 11.63 13.33
CA ALA A 115 33.92 11.18 13.67
C ALA A 115 34.15 9.77 13.11
N VAL A 116 35.25 9.65 12.38
CA VAL A 116 35.85 8.41 11.89
C VAL A 116 36.45 7.59 13.04
N ASN A 117 36.15 6.30 13.08
CA ASN A 117 37.12 5.27 13.47
C ASN A 117 36.83 3.99 12.68
#